data_AF-A0A2D0NG45-F1
#
_entry.id   AF-A0A2D0NG45-F1
#
_cell.length_a   1.000
_cell.length_b   1.000
_cell.length_c   1.000
_cell.angle_alpha   90.00
_cell.angle_beta   90.00
_cell.angle_gamma   90.00
#
_symmetry.space_group_name_H-M   'P 1'
#
loop_
_entity.id
_entity.type
_entity.pdbx_description
1 polymer ?
#
loop_
_entity_poly.entity_id
_entity_poly.type
_entity_poly.pdbx_seq_one_letter_code
_entity_poly.pdbx_strand_id
1 'polypeptide(L)'
;MILLFSIHTPGFSQNILEALTLKDELFGEYVEGEATSTDTIIDLRNGYYEAYASLGAGDKTILRQAAIFHNQDGSRTLGISITSYDFVCYNYETHFYEIPKSRDSMRMLMSEDILPDLSIRAFLKDTSVLSVLNKYLPALQKSYLGPSATIDEVLSEIYDIVYLLPQRGTDLISTLRVCDYIPTNEVNIPPDDWSIIANNFVSIELEYDKTRKKFKKR
;
A
#
# COMPACT_ATOMS: atom_id res chain seq x y z
N MET A 1 -32.36 45.14 -9.36
CA MET A 1 -32.82 43.74 -9.30
C MET A 1 -31.79 42.90 -10.04
N ILE A 2 -30.83 42.33 -9.31
CA ILE A 2 -29.73 41.52 -9.87
C ILE A 2 -30.20 40.07 -9.79
N LEU A 3 -30.45 39.44 -10.94
CA LEU A 3 -30.65 37.99 -11.01
C LEU A 3 -29.30 37.31 -10.72
N LEU A 4 -29.17 36.76 -9.52
CA LEU A 4 -28.16 35.75 -9.20
C LEU A 4 -28.56 34.46 -9.91
N PHE A 5 -27.93 34.19 -11.05
CA PHE A 5 -27.91 32.84 -11.61
C PHE A 5 -27.01 31.98 -10.71
N SER A 6 -27.63 31.23 -9.80
CA SER A 6 -26.99 30.08 -9.17
C SER A 6 -26.67 29.08 -10.27
N ILE A 7 -25.40 29.05 -10.69
CA ILE A 7 -24.87 27.96 -11.51
C ILE A 7 -24.78 26.76 -10.58
N HIS A 8 -25.85 25.97 -10.50
CA HIS A 8 -25.76 24.61 -10.03
C HIS A 8 -25.00 23.84 -11.09
N THR A 9 -23.68 23.70 -10.94
CA THR A 9 -22.97 22.59 -11.56
C THR A 9 -23.51 21.32 -10.89
N PRO A 10 -24.28 20.47 -11.58
CA PRO A 10 -24.56 19.15 -11.06
C PRO A 10 -23.22 18.47 -10.84
N GLY A 11 -22.90 18.16 -9.58
CA GLY A 11 -21.79 17.28 -9.26
C GLY A 11 -22.12 15.93 -9.90
N PHE A 12 -21.57 15.66 -11.07
CA PHE A 12 -21.58 14.32 -11.63
C PHE A 12 -20.73 13.48 -10.71
N SER A 13 -21.36 12.75 -9.77
CA SER A 13 -20.71 11.58 -9.18
C SER A 13 -20.63 10.54 -10.30
N GLN A 14 -19.63 10.66 -11.18
CA GLN A 14 -19.31 9.55 -12.06
C GLN A 14 -18.94 8.38 -11.17
N ASN A 15 -19.60 7.24 -11.37
CA ASN A 15 -19.23 6.05 -10.64
C ASN A 15 -17.78 5.71 -11.03
N ILE A 16 -16.95 5.19 -10.12
CA ILE A 16 -15.53 4.96 -10.40
C ILE A 16 -15.30 4.11 -11.66
N LEU A 17 -16.21 3.18 -11.98
CA LEU A 17 -16.19 2.43 -13.24
C LEU A 17 -16.49 3.30 -14.45
N GLU A 18 -17.42 4.25 -14.39
CA GLU A 18 -17.67 5.19 -15.51
C GLU A 18 -16.47 6.11 -15.75
N ALA A 19 -15.84 6.62 -14.69
CA ALA A 19 -14.63 7.43 -14.81
C ALA A 19 -13.45 6.60 -15.34
N LEU A 20 -13.33 5.34 -14.91
CA LEU A 20 -12.33 4.42 -15.43
C LEU A 20 -12.64 3.96 -16.86
N THR A 21 -13.90 3.79 -17.25
CA THR A 21 -14.31 3.47 -18.63
C THR A 21 -13.99 4.60 -19.59
N LEU A 22 -14.29 5.85 -19.21
CA LEU A 22 -13.90 7.01 -20.02
C LEU A 22 -12.38 7.10 -20.22
N LYS A 23 -11.60 6.71 -19.20
CA LYS A 23 -10.14 6.66 -19.31
C LYS A 23 -9.66 5.42 -20.09
N ASP A 24 -10.27 4.26 -19.92
CA ASP A 24 -9.97 3.04 -20.68
C ASP A 24 -10.20 3.26 -22.18
N GLU A 25 -11.26 3.98 -22.56
CA GLU A 25 -11.49 4.40 -23.95
C GLU A 25 -10.42 5.36 -24.49
N LEU A 26 -9.74 6.11 -23.61
CA LEU A 26 -8.66 7.04 -23.96
C LEU A 26 -7.28 6.36 -24.06
N PHE A 27 -7.00 5.39 -23.19
CA PHE A 27 -5.69 4.72 -23.08
C PHE A 27 -5.64 3.36 -23.78
N GLY A 28 -6.78 2.73 -24.03
CA GLY A 28 -6.90 1.37 -24.57
C GLY A 28 -6.76 0.28 -23.49
N GLU A 29 -7.15 -0.95 -23.84
CA GLU A 29 -7.01 -2.12 -22.95
C GLU A 29 -5.53 -2.38 -22.67
N TYR A 30 -5.19 -2.63 -21.40
CA TYR A 30 -3.82 -2.96 -21.01
C TYR A 30 -3.32 -4.25 -21.70
N VAL A 31 -2.19 -4.16 -22.39
CA VAL A 31 -1.47 -5.28 -22.99
C VAL A 31 -0.15 -5.51 -22.23
N GLU A 32 0.02 -6.72 -21.71
CA GLU A 32 1.20 -7.11 -20.93
C GLU A 32 2.48 -7.00 -21.76
N GLY A 33 3.48 -6.28 -21.24
CA GLY A 33 4.78 -6.06 -21.89
C GLY A 33 4.89 -4.78 -22.73
N GLU A 34 3.79 -4.02 -22.89
CA GLU A 34 3.80 -2.74 -23.61
C GLU A 34 3.89 -1.52 -22.68
N ALA A 35 3.62 -1.69 -21.39
CA ALA A 35 3.64 -0.61 -20.41
C ALA A 35 4.97 -0.52 -19.64
N THR A 36 5.40 0.70 -19.39
CA THR A 36 6.53 1.08 -18.54
C THR A 36 6.07 1.35 -17.10
N SER A 37 7.00 1.42 -16.16
CA SER A 37 6.70 1.68 -14.73
C SER A 37 6.06 3.05 -14.45
N THR A 38 5.90 3.90 -15.45
CA THR A 38 5.31 5.25 -15.32
C THR A 38 3.98 5.40 -16.05
N ASP A 39 3.53 4.37 -16.76
CA ASP A 39 2.26 4.44 -17.48
C ASP A 39 1.06 4.31 -16.55
N THR A 40 -0.06 4.89 -16.96
CA THR A 40 -1.34 4.65 -16.29
C THR A 40 -1.91 3.34 -16.82
N ILE A 41 -2.15 2.37 -15.93
CA ILE A 41 -2.74 1.09 -16.26
C ILE A 41 -4.20 1.11 -15.82
N ILE A 42 -5.09 0.75 -16.74
CA ILE A 42 -6.50 0.56 -16.46
C ILE A 42 -6.87 -0.82 -16.99
N ASP A 43 -7.27 -1.71 -16.09
CA ASP A 43 -7.72 -3.06 -16.42
C ASP A 43 -9.10 -3.26 -15.80
N LEU A 44 -10.12 -2.77 -16.51
CA LEU A 44 -11.50 -2.86 -16.07
C LEU A 44 -11.98 -4.31 -15.90
N ARG A 45 -11.43 -5.22 -16.71
CA ARG A 45 -11.81 -6.64 -16.68
C ARG A 45 -11.41 -7.29 -15.37
N ASN A 46 -10.23 -6.97 -14.85
CA ASN A 46 -9.74 -7.45 -13.57
C ASN A 46 -10.05 -6.49 -12.41
N GLY A 47 -10.69 -5.35 -12.69
CA GLY A 47 -11.06 -4.36 -11.69
C GLY A 47 -9.84 -3.68 -11.06
N TYR A 48 -8.80 -3.45 -11.86
CA TYR A 48 -7.53 -2.90 -11.44
C TYR A 48 -7.24 -1.54 -12.08
N TYR A 49 -6.59 -0.67 -11.31
CA TYR A 49 -6.10 0.63 -11.74
C TYR A 49 -4.73 0.89 -11.14
N GLU A 50 -3.82 1.46 -11.92
CA GLU A 50 -2.55 1.99 -11.47
C GLU A 50 -2.26 3.33 -12.15
N ALA A 51 -1.77 4.30 -11.39
CA ALA A 51 -1.28 5.54 -11.95
C ALA A 51 -0.04 6.03 -11.22
N TYR A 52 0.95 6.38 -12.02
CA TYR A 52 2.15 7.08 -11.58
C TYR A 52 1.99 8.59 -11.79
N ALA A 53 2.41 9.37 -10.80
CA ALA A 53 2.51 10.82 -10.90
C ALA A 53 3.88 11.26 -10.39
N SER A 54 4.59 12.04 -11.21
CA SER A 54 5.77 12.82 -10.80
C SER A 54 5.45 14.29 -10.96
N LEU A 55 5.65 15.09 -9.91
CA LEU A 55 5.34 16.53 -9.95
C LEU A 55 6.46 17.38 -10.58
N GLY A 56 7.56 16.76 -11.04
CA GLY A 56 8.70 17.46 -11.63
C GLY A 56 10.04 16.75 -11.38
N ALA A 57 11.12 17.36 -11.88
CA ALA A 57 12.47 16.83 -11.68
C ALA A 57 12.92 17.08 -10.24
N GLY A 58 13.06 16.00 -9.47
CA GLY A 58 13.37 16.08 -8.04
C GLY A 58 12.14 16.30 -7.16
N ASP A 59 10.95 15.90 -7.62
CA ASP A 59 9.70 15.99 -6.85
C ASP A 59 9.24 14.65 -6.26
N LYS A 60 8.29 14.73 -5.31
CA LYS A 60 7.61 13.58 -4.72
C LYS A 60 6.96 12.73 -5.82
N THR A 61 7.40 11.48 -5.94
CA THR A 61 6.76 10.49 -6.82
C THR A 61 5.62 9.82 -6.08
N ILE A 62 4.46 9.69 -6.73
CA ILE A 62 3.28 9.06 -6.17
C ILE A 62 2.84 7.92 -7.08
N LEU A 63 2.75 6.71 -6.53
CA LEU A 63 2.08 5.57 -7.17
C LEU A 63 0.74 5.36 -6.49
N ARG A 64 -0.33 5.28 -7.27
CA ARG A 64 -1.68 4.96 -6.78
C ARG A 64 -2.15 3.68 -7.43
N GLN A 65 -2.59 2.72 -6.64
CA GLN A 65 -3.18 1.49 -7.15
C GLN A 65 -4.57 1.29 -6.55
N ALA A 66 -5.45 0.64 -7.29
CA ALA A 66 -6.75 0.22 -6.79
C ALA A 66 -7.11 -1.16 -7.36
N ALA A 67 -7.73 -2.00 -6.53
CA ALA A 67 -8.20 -3.34 -6.92
C ALA A 67 -9.58 -3.62 -6.33
N ILE A 68 -10.45 -4.21 -7.14
CA ILE A 68 -11.81 -4.61 -6.76
C ILE A 68 -11.87 -6.11 -6.46
N PHE A 69 -12.35 -6.44 -5.27
CA PHE A 69 -12.62 -7.80 -4.82
C PHE A 69 -14.13 -8.04 -4.80
N HIS A 70 -14.56 -9.09 -5.48
CA HIS A 70 -15.99 -9.42 -5.61
C HIS A 70 -16.47 -10.33 -4.47
N ASN A 71 -17.53 -9.92 -3.78
CA ASN A 71 -18.11 -10.66 -2.65
C ASN A 71 -19.23 -11.60 -3.10
N GLN A 72 -19.48 -12.63 -2.30
CA GLN A 72 -20.52 -13.63 -2.60
C GLN A 72 -21.94 -13.03 -2.59
N ASP A 73 -22.19 -11.99 -1.78
CA ASP A 73 -23.49 -11.30 -1.69
C ASP A 73 -23.73 -10.27 -2.82
N GLY A 74 -22.77 -10.12 -3.74
CA GLY A 74 -22.81 -9.15 -4.83
C GLY A 74 -22.37 -7.74 -4.45
N SER A 75 -21.97 -7.50 -3.21
CA SER A 75 -21.17 -6.32 -2.84
C SER A 75 -19.73 -6.45 -3.38
N ARG A 76 -18.95 -5.38 -3.23
CA ARG A 76 -17.53 -5.36 -3.61
C ARG A 76 -16.71 -4.74 -2.49
N THR A 77 -15.49 -5.18 -2.36
CA THR A 77 -14.47 -4.54 -1.56
C THR A 77 -13.48 -3.86 -2.49
N LEU A 78 -13.18 -2.59 -2.25
CA LEU A 78 -12.22 -1.81 -3.01
C LEU A 78 -10.99 -1.60 -2.13
N GLY A 79 -9.84 -2.13 -2.54
CA GLY A 79 -8.54 -1.78 -1.96
C GLY A 79 -7.93 -0.62 -2.73
N ILE A 80 -7.38 0.37 -2.03
CA ILE A 80 -6.64 1.50 -2.61
C ILE A 80 -5.32 1.60 -1.90
N SER A 81 -4.21 1.60 -2.64
CA SER A 81 -2.88 1.89 -2.09
C SER A 81 -2.32 3.19 -2.68
N ILE A 82 -1.64 3.95 -1.83
CA ILE A 82 -0.91 5.16 -2.21
C ILE A 82 0.51 5.01 -1.67
N THR A 83 1.47 5.01 -2.57
CA THR A 83 2.89 5.08 -2.24
C THR A 83 3.39 6.47 -2.59
N SER A 84 4.00 7.17 -1.65
CA SER A 84 4.55 8.52 -1.88
C SER A 84 5.99 8.61 -1.38
N TYR A 85 6.88 9.15 -2.21
CA TYR A 85 8.27 9.40 -1.81
C TYR A 85 8.40 10.80 -1.22
N ASP A 86 9.06 10.94 -0.07
CA ASP A 86 9.27 12.23 0.59
C ASP A 86 10.74 12.73 0.53
N PHE A 87 11.53 12.20 -0.42
CA PHE A 87 12.97 12.41 -0.59
C PHE A 87 13.86 11.63 0.37
N VAL A 88 13.25 10.86 1.26
CA VAL A 88 13.97 10.11 2.26
C VAL A 88 13.46 8.68 2.30
N CYS A 89 12.16 8.50 2.54
CA CYS A 89 11.50 7.22 2.53
C CYS A 89 10.23 7.23 1.67
N TYR A 90 9.76 6.04 1.36
CA TYR A 90 8.43 5.87 0.81
C TYR A 90 7.43 5.70 1.96
N ASN A 91 6.40 6.54 1.98
CA ASN A 91 5.21 6.32 2.81
C ASN A 91 4.21 5.48 2.01
N TYR A 92 3.68 4.44 2.64
CA TYR A 92 2.74 3.49 2.06
C TYR A 92 1.43 3.49 2.84
N GLU A 93 0.36 3.92 2.18
CA GLU A 93 -0.98 3.94 2.74
C GLU A 93 -1.86 2.95 1.99
N THR A 94 -2.60 2.10 2.70
CA THR A 94 -3.59 1.21 2.10
C THR A 94 -4.92 1.35 2.83
N HIS A 95 -5.97 1.63 2.08
CA HIS A 95 -7.33 1.78 2.56
C HIS A 95 -8.27 0.80 1.88
N PHE A 96 -9.29 0.37 2.62
CA PHE A 96 -10.31 -0.51 2.11
C PHE A 96 -11.68 0.11 2.23
N TYR A 97 -12.54 -0.17 1.26
CA TYR A 97 -13.91 0.32 1.22
C TYR A 97 -14.86 -0.81 0.84
N GLU A 98 -16.05 -0.80 1.42
CA GLU A 98 -17.18 -1.63 1.01
C GLU A 98 -18.09 -0.83 0.08
N ILE A 99 -18.41 -1.43 -1.06
CA ILE A 99 -19.38 -0.95 -2.04
C ILE A 99 -20.56 -1.95 -2.02
N PRO A 100 -21.73 -1.58 -1.49
CA PRO A 100 -22.89 -2.46 -1.44
C PRO A 100 -23.39 -2.76 -2.86
N LYS A 101 -24.16 -3.85 -2.99
CA LYS A 101 -24.75 -4.26 -4.28
C LYS A 101 -25.62 -3.16 -4.91
N SER A 102 -26.28 -2.36 -4.08
CA SER A 102 -27.07 -1.17 -4.45
C SER A 102 -26.24 -0.05 -5.08
N ARG A 103 -24.93 0.03 -4.77
CA ARG A 103 -23.99 1.10 -5.19
C ARG A 103 -24.44 2.51 -4.80
N ASP A 104 -25.26 2.62 -3.76
CA ASP A 104 -25.82 3.86 -3.25
C ASP A 104 -24.86 4.63 -2.34
N SER A 105 -23.93 3.94 -1.68
CA SER A 105 -22.92 4.54 -0.80
C SER A 105 -21.63 3.73 -0.78
N MET A 106 -20.52 4.35 -0.39
CA MET A 106 -19.25 3.66 -0.16
C MET A 106 -18.85 3.91 1.29
N ARG A 107 -18.46 2.84 2.00
CA ARG A 107 -18.07 2.92 3.42
C ARG A 107 -16.63 2.45 3.59
N MET A 108 -15.82 3.21 4.33
CA MET A 108 -14.47 2.79 4.69
C MET A 108 -14.51 1.63 5.69
N LEU A 109 -13.61 0.66 5.50
CA LEU A 109 -13.38 -0.47 6.40
C LEU A 109 -12.10 -0.23 7.20
N MET A 110 -12.11 -0.60 8.48
CA MET A 110 -10.90 -0.57 9.29
C MET A 110 -9.97 -1.71 8.87
N SER A 111 -8.65 -1.48 8.91
CA SER A 111 -7.67 -2.50 8.51
C SER A 111 -7.84 -3.81 9.30
N GLU A 112 -8.14 -3.74 10.59
CA GLU A 112 -8.38 -4.90 11.46
C GLU A 112 -9.63 -5.74 11.11
N ASP A 113 -10.60 -5.15 10.41
CA ASP A 113 -11.81 -5.87 9.97
C ASP A 113 -11.54 -6.74 8.72
N ILE A 114 -10.53 -6.36 7.93
CA ILE A 114 -10.29 -6.89 6.59
C ILE A 114 -8.96 -7.60 6.43
N LEU A 115 -7.91 -7.17 7.11
CA LEU A 115 -6.58 -7.78 7.07
C LEU A 115 -6.36 -8.67 8.29
N PRO A 116 -5.58 -9.75 8.16
CA PRO A 116 -5.12 -10.49 9.32
C PRO A 116 -4.11 -9.65 10.12
N ASP A 117 -4.03 -9.92 11.43
CA ASP A 117 -2.96 -9.38 12.26
C ASP A 117 -1.62 -10.00 11.84
N LEU A 118 -0.68 -9.14 11.43
CA LEU A 118 0.64 -9.52 10.96
C LEU A 118 1.67 -8.70 11.73
N SER A 119 2.59 -9.39 12.42
CA SER A 119 3.75 -8.75 13.03
C SER A 119 4.93 -8.74 12.07
N ILE A 120 5.81 -7.75 12.20
CA ILE A 120 7.05 -7.63 11.39
C ILE A 120 7.89 -8.91 11.48
N ARG A 121 7.93 -9.54 12.65
CA ARG A 121 8.65 -10.81 12.87
C ARG A 121 8.17 -11.94 11.97
N ALA A 122 6.91 -11.95 11.58
CA ALA A 122 6.35 -12.99 10.71
C ALA A 122 6.95 -12.98 9.29
N PHE A 123 7.58 -11.87 8.90
CA PHE A 123 8.21 -11.71 7.59
C PHE A 123 9.72 -11.98 7.62
N LEU A 124 10.35 -12.08 8.78
CA LEU A 124 11.79 -12.34 8.85
C LEU A 124 12.08 -13.79 8.43
N LYS A 125 13.04 -13.98 7.51
CA LYS A 125 13.42 -15.33 7.02
C LYS A 125 14.00 -16.20 8.13
N ASP A 126 14.79 -15.59 9.00
CA ASP A 126 15.51 -16.23 10.10
C ASP A 126 15.88 -15.18 11.17
N THR A 127 16.75 -15.55 12.11
CA THR A 127 17.16 -14.69 13.22
C THR A 127 18.25 -13.66 12.88
N SER A 128 18.78 -13.64 11.66
CA SER A 128 19.92 -12.79 11.28
C SER A 128 19.61 -11.30 11.42
N VAL A 129 18.41 -10.86 11.00
CA VAL A 129 17.97 -9.47 11.19
C VAL A 129 17.96 -9.11 12.67
N LEU A 130 17.39 -9.97 13.51
CA LEU A 130 17.37 -9.76 14.96
C LEU A 130 18.78 -9.73 15.55
N SER A 131 19.67 -10.62 15.10
CA SER A 131 21.06 -10.67 15.55
C SER A 131 21.79 -9.37 15.23
N VAL A 132 21.62 -8.86 14.01
CA VAL A 132 22.22 -7.59 13.57
C VAL A 132 21.63 -6.44 14.38
N LEU A 133 20.31 -6.30 14.45
CA LEU A 133 19.69 -5.16 15.14
C LEU A 133 19.97 -5.14 16.65
N ASN A 134 20.09 -6.30 17.30
CA ASN A 134 20.48 -6.36 18.72
C ASN A 134 21.92 -5.84 18.98
N LYS A 135 22.82 -5.93 18.00
CA LYS A 135 24.16 -5.31 18.09
C LYS A 135 24.07 -3.79 18.23
N TYR A 136 23.05 -3.18 17.60
CA TYR A 136 22.87 -1.73 17.53
C TYR A 136 21.85 -1.18 18.54
N LEU A 137 21.00 -2.04 19.11
CA LEU A 137 19.98 -1.67 20.09
C LEU A 137 20.51 -0.78 21.22
N PRO A 138 21.66 -1.06 21.89
CA PRO A 138 22.16 -0.18 22.95
C PRO A 138 22.51 1.24 22.48
N ALA A 139 22.98 1.38 21.25
CA ALA A 139 23.29 2.68 20.66
C ALA A 139 22.00 3.43 20.31
N LEU A 140 21.02 2.74 19.71
CA LEU A 140 19.70 3.30 19.39
C LEU A 140 18.92 3.72 20.65
N GLN A 141 18.95 2.92 21.71
CA GLN A 141 18.36 3.27 23.01
C GLN A 141 18.96 4.55 23.59
N LYS A 142 20.27 4.75 23.42
CA LYS A 142 20.98 5.91 23.96
C LYS A 142 20.76 7.18 23.14
N SER A 143 20.74 7.06 21.81
CA SER A 143 20.75 8.20 20.88
C SER A 143 19.35 8.61 20.41
N TYR A 144 18.43 7.65 20.29
CA TYR A 144 17.19 7.83 19.55
C TYR A 144 15.93 7.39 20.31
N LEU A 145 15.78 6.10 20.62
CA LEU A 145 14.51 5.52 21.11
C LEU A 145 14.31 5.63 22.63
N GLY A 146 15.37 5.92 23.38
CA GLY A 146 15.33 5.94 24.83
C GLY A 146 15.67 4.58 25.49
N PRO A 147 15.96 4.60 26.80
CA PRO A 147 16.60 3.47 27.50
C PRO A 147 15.71 2.23 27.66
N SER A 148 14.39 2.36 27.51
CA SER A 148 13.43 1.25 27.62
C SER A 148 13.07 0.62 26.28
N ALA A 149 13.60 1.15 25.16
CA ALA A 149 13.18 0.73 23.84
C ALA A 149 13.48 -0.75 23.59
N THR A 150 12.52 -1.44 23.01
CA THR A 150 12.62 -2.87 22.70
C THR A 150 13.10 -3.11 21.27
N ILE A 151 13.49 -4.36 20.98
CA ILE A 151 13.81 -4.76 19.61
C ILE A 151 12.58 -4.65 18.68
N ASP A 152 11.36 -4.77 19.21
CA ASP A 152 10.13 -4.65 18.43
C ASP A 152 9.83 -3.19 18.03
N GLU A 153 10.19 -2.24 18.88
CA GLU A 153 10.21 -0.82 18.51
C GLU A 153 11.24 -0.56 17.42
N VAL A 154 12.47 -1.07 17.54
CA VAL A 154 13.49 -0.94 16.47
C VAL A 154 13.00 -1.53 15.14
N LEU A 155 12.35 -2.69 15.18
CA LEU A 155 11.76 -3.28 13.98
C LEU A 155 10.69 -2.37 13.36
N SER A 156 9.84 -1.75 14.18
CA SER A 156 8.74 -0.89 13.72
C SER A 156 9.21 0.45 13.18
N GLU A 157 10.41 0.89 13.57
CA GLU A 157 11.07 2.09 13.03
C GLU A 157 11.77 1.83 11.69
N ILE A 158 12.16 0.58 11.44
CA ILE A 158 12.87 0.17 10.22
C ILE A 158 11.91 -0.30 9.14
N TYR A 159 10.86 -1.03 9.54
CA TYR A 159 10.01 -1.77 8.62
C TYR A 159 8.57 -1.31 8.66
N ASP A 160 8.03 -1.03 7.47
CA ASP A 160 6.59 -0.93 7.24
C ASP A 160 6.06 -2.20 6.58
N ILE A 161 4.91 -2.68 7.07
CA ILE A 161 4.16 -3.72 6.37
C ILE A 161 3.36 -3.05 5.27
N VAL A 162 3.63 -3.45 4.03
CA VAL A 162 2.92 -2.92 2.86
C VAL A 162 2.11 -4.01 2.18
N TYR A 163 1.04 -3.58 1.51
CA TYR A 163 0.11 -4.47 0.81
C TYR A 163 0.11 -4.13 -0.68
N LEU A 164 0.57 -5.08 -1.49
CA LEU A 164 0.61 -4.94 -2.94
C LEU A 164 -0.71 -5.47 -3.50
N LEU A 165 -1.48 -4.55 -4.11
CA LEU A 165 -2.76 -4.88 -4.71
C LEU A 165 -2.56 -5.74 -5.98
N PRO A 166 -3.32 -6.82 -6.16
CA PRO A 166 -3.16 -7.69 -7.32
C PRO A 166 -3.66 -7.02 -8.59
N GLN A 167 -2.84 -7.08 -9.65
CA GLN A 167 -3.28 -6.79 -11.02
C GLN A 167 -4.23 -7.88 -11.55
N ARG A 168 -3.98 -9.13 -11.16
CA ARG A 168 -4.79 -10.31 -11.54
C ARG A 168 -5.05 -11.19 -10.33
N GLY A 169 -6.22 -11.82 -10.31
CA GLY A 169 -6.63 -12.67 -9.19
C GLY A 169 -7.12 -11.85 -8.00
N THR A 170 -7.17 -12.49 -6.84
CA THR A 170 -7.70 -11.88 -5.60
C THR A 170 -6.73 -11.93 -4.43
N ASP A 171 -5.50 -12.40 -4.67
CA ASP A 171 -4.52 -12.61 -3.62
C ASP A 171 -3.72 -11.35 -3.43
N LEU A 172 -3.67 -10.87 -2.18
CA LEU A 172 -2.90 -9.71 -1.78
C LEU A 172 -1.51 -10.17 -1.34
N ILE A 173 -0.45 -9.48 -1.77
CA ILE A 173 0.89 -9.77 -1.27
C ILE A 173 1.20 -8.77 -0.16
N SER A 174 1.45 -9.26 1.04
CA SER A 174 2.00 -8.45 2.13
C SER A 174 3.51 -8.62 2.18
N THR A 175 4.26 -7.55 2.37
CA THR A 175 5.74 -7.60 2.45
C THR A 175 6.26 -6.46 3.32
N LEU A 176 7.54 -6.51 3.67
CA LEU A 176 8.19 -5.41 4.37
C LEU A 176 8.82 -4.42 3.39
N ARG A 177 8.74 -3.14 3.74
CA ARG A 177 9.55 -2.07 3.14
C ARG A 177 10.44 -1.48 4.20
N VAL A 178 11.69 -1.26 3.83
CA VAL A 178 12.70 -0.68 4.73
C VAL A 178 12.69 0.84 4.54
N CYS A 179 12.57 1.57 5.64
CA CYS A 179 12.88 3.00 5.70
C CYS A 179 14.22 3.17 6.42
N ASP A 180 15.19 3.77 5.74
CA ASP A 180 16.55 3.91 6.25
C ASP A 180 16.74 5.18 7.10
N TYR A 181 15.82 6.15 7.03
CA TYR A 181 16.05 7.48 7.56
C TYR A 181 16.39 7.55 9.04
N ILE A 182 15.66 6.81 9.86
CA ILE A 182 15.61 7.13 11.28
C ILE A 182 16.73 6.43 12.06
N PRO A 183 16.92 5.09 11.98
CA PRO A 183 17.96 4.43 12.75
C PRO A 183 19.36 4.55 12.14
N THR A 184 19.50 4.67 10.81
CA THR A 184 20.83 4.66 10.17
C THR A 184 21.57 5.99 10.27
N ASN A 185 20.83 7.11 10.39
CA ASN A 185 21.43 8.42 10.59
C ASN A 185 21.87 8.65 12.04
N GLU A 186 21.20 7.99 13.00
CA GLU A 186 21.55 8.07 14.42
C GLU A 186 22.67 7.09 14.80
N VAL A 187 22.72 5.93 14.13
CA VAL A 187 23.73 4.89 14.37
C VAL A 187 24.32 4.41 13.04
N ASN A 188 25.64 4.52 12.91
CA ASN A 188 26.35 4.06 11.72
C ASN A 188 26.35 2.51 11.64
N ILE A 189 25.55 1.97 10.72
CA ILE A 189 25.46 0.54 10.42
C ILE A 189 26.27 0.27 9.13
N PRO A 190 27.31 -0.60 9.17
CA PRO A 190 28.09 -0.94 7.99
C PRO A 190 27.25 -1.58 6.88
N PRO A 191 27.66 -1.46 5.60
CA PRO A 191 26.90 -1.97 4.45
C PRO A 191 26.54 -3.46 4.53
N ASP A 192 27.44 -4.30 5.06
CA ASP A 192 27.22 -5.75 5.18
C ASP A 192 26.06 -6.07 6.14
N ASP A 193 26.03 -5.38 7.29
CA ASP A 193 24.96 -5.52 8.28
C ASP A 193 23.65 -4.91 7.75
N TRP A 194 23.73 -3.78 7.06
CA TRP A 194 22.57 -3.14 6.42
C TRP A 194 21.94 -4.02 5.34
N SER A 195 22.76 -4.72 4.55
CA SER A 195 22.28 -5.64 3.52
C SER A 195 21.41 -6.77 4.09
N ILE A 196 21.72 -7.25 5.30
CA ILE A 196 20.91 -8.24 6.01
C ILE A 196 19.54 -7.64 6.39
N ILE A 197 19.54 -6.42 6.95
CA ILE A 197 18.31 -5.69 7.30
C ILE A 197 17.45 -5.44 6.06
N ALA A 198 18.04 -4.99 4.97
CA ALA A 198 17.32 -4.59 3.77
C ALA A 198 16.75 -5.74 2.93
N ASN A 199 17.27 -6.98 3.09
CA ASN A 199 16.96 -8.06 2.14
C ASN A 199 16.51 -9.39 2.79
N ASN A 200 16.68 -9.58 4.11
CA ASN A 200 16.45 -10.88 4.75
C ASN A 200 15.02 -11.07 5.30
N PHE A 201 14.01 -10.74 4.48
CA PHE A 201 12.59 -10.98 4.76
C PHE A 201 11.89 -11.65 3.57
N VAL A 202 10.70 -12.19 3.83
CA VAL A 202 9.80 -12.81 2.85
C VAL A 202 8.54 -11.98 2.68
N SER A 203 7.79 -12.28 1.62
CA SER A 203 6.41 -11.84 1.48
C SER A 203 5.44 -12.91 1.98
N ILE A 204 4.27 -12.49 2.43
CA ILE A 204 3.17 -13.36 2.85
C ILE A 204 2.02 -13.17 1.87
N GLU A 205 1.58 -14.27 1.24
CA GLU A 205 0.37 -14.27 0.43
C GLU A 205 -0.88 -14.30 1.31
N LEU A 206 -1.83 -13.44 0.97
CA LEU A 206 -3.10 -13.29 1.65
C LEU A 206 -4.25 -13.59 0.68
N GLU A 207 -4.97 -14.67 0.93
CA GLU A 207 -6.12 -15.09 0.13
C GLU A 207 -7.36 -14.29 0.55
N TYR A 208 -8.14 -13.81 -0.42
CA TYR A 208 -9.40 -13.12 -0.15
C TYR A 208 -10.57 -14.09 0.04
N ASP A 209 -11.17 -14.11 1.23
CA ASP A 209 -12.39 -14.84 1.54
C ASP A 209 -13.62 -14.03 1.12
N LYS A 210 -14.21 -14.39 -0.02
CA LYS A 210 -15.38 -13.71 -0.63
C LYS A 210 -16.65 -13.82 0.20
N THR A 211 -16.74 -14.79 1.11
CA THR A 211 -17.90 -14.99 1.99
C THR A 211 -17.76 -14.11 3.23
N ARG A 212 -16.57 -14.08 3.83
CA ARG A 212 -16.27 -13.28 5.01
C ARG A 212 -15.82 -11.85 4.70
N LYS A 213 -15.61 -11.53 3.42
CA LYS A 213 -15.16 -10.24 2.90
C LYS A 213 -13.82 -9.76 3.48
N LYS A 214 -12.92 -10.70 3.78
CA LYS A 214 -11.63 -10.41 4.43
C LYS A 214 -10.51 -11.28 3.91
N PHE A 215 -9.28 -10.80 4.10
CA PHE A 215 -8.07 -11.54 3.78
C PHE A 215 -7.70 -12.50 4.92
N LYS A 216 -7.10 -13.62 4.56
CA LYS A 216 -6.51 -14.59 5.50
C LYS A 216 -5.13 -14.99 4.99
N LYS A 217 -4.24 -15.30 5.91
CA LYS A 217 -2.96 -15.92 5.56
C LYS A 217 -3.21 -17.26 4.88
N ARG A 218 -2.53 -17.48 3.75
CA ARG A 218 -2.55 -18.76 3.04
C ARG A 218 -1.82 -19.86 3.81
#